data_AF-A0A7V5AAZ9-F1
#
_entry.id   AF-A0A7V5AAZ9-F1
#
_cell.length_a   1.000
_cell.length_b   1.000
_cell.length_c   1.000
_cell.angle_alpha   90.00
_cell.angle_beta   90.00
_cell.angle_gamma   90.00
#
_symmetry.space_group_name_H-M   'P 1'
#
loop_
_entity.id
_entity.type
_entity.pdbx_description
1 polymer ?
#
loop_
_entity_poly.entity_id
_entity_poly.type
_entity_poly.pdbx_seq_one_letter_code
_entity_poly.pdbx_strand_id
1 'polypeptide(L)'
;MTQRDWALQDFRRAELILAEAQAYFQKGAWNLVVRRSQEAVELALKAALRFVGVDPPRVHDVGPSLREFASKFPRDFATAIPRLASISRAPRNERETSLHGDPGAGLPAGTPATA
;
A
#
# COMPACT_ATOMS: atom_id res chain seq x y z
N MET A 1 25.32 10.51 5.31
CA MET A 1 24.26 9.52 5.05
C MET A 1 24.44 8.95 3.66
N THR A 2 24.65 7.65 3.58
CA THR A 2 24.74 6.88 2.32
C THR A 2 23.34 6.57 1.80
N GLN A 3 23.20 6.24 0.51
CA GLN A 3 21.94 5.79 -0.08
C GLN A 3 21.34 4.57 0.65
N ARG A 4 22.19 3.72 1.23
CA ARG A 4 21.77 2.59 2.08
C ARG A 4 21.16 3.06 3.41
N ASP A 5 21.68 4.13 4.01
CA ASP A 5 21.12 4.68 5.26
C ASP A 5 19.68 5.16 5.04
N TRP A 6 19.42 5.84 3.92
CA TRP A 6 18.08 6.26 3.52
C TRP A 6 17.16 5.07 3.27
N ALA A 7 17.64 4.04 2.58
CA ALA A 7 16.86 2.82 2.37
C ALA A 7 16.48 2.16 3.71
N LEU A 8 17.42 2.07 4.66
CA LEU A 8 17.16 1.50 5.99
C LEU A 8 16.17 2.36 6.80
N GLN A 9 16.25 3.69 6.69
CA GLN A 9 15.26 4.58 7.31
C GLN A 9 13.86 4.39 6.71
N ASP A 10 13.75 4.30 5.39
CA ASP A 10 12.49 4.06 4.70
C ASP A 10 11.90 2.69 5.09
N PHE A 11 12.73 1.64 5.21
CA PHE A 11 12.28 0.33 5.72
C PHE A 11 11.74 0.42 7.15
N ARG A 12 12.46 1.07 8.07
CA ARG A 12 11.97 1.26 9.45
C ARG A 12 10.65 2.02 9.49
N ARG A 13 10.50 3.02 8.62
CA ARG A 13 9.25 3.77 8.51
C ARG A 13 8.12 2.88 7.97
N ALA A 14 8.39 2.02 7.00
CA ALA A 14 7.41 1.05 6.50
C ALA A 14 6.96 0.07 7.60
N GLU A 15 7.87 -0.38 8.48
CA GLU A 15 7.53 -1.21 9.64
C GLU A 15 6.59 -0.48 10.63
N LEU A 16 6.86 0.80 10.91
CA LEU A 16 5.99 1.62 11.76
C LEU A 16 4.58 1.76 11.15
N ILE A 17 4.49 2.03 9.85
CA ILE A 17 3.21 2.13 9.14
C ILE A 17 2.46 0.79 9.16
N LEU A 18 3.17 -0.33 9.02
CA LEU A 18 2.56 -1.66 9.14
C LEU A 18 2.01 -1.92 10.55
N ALA A 19 2.74 -1.50 11.60
CA ALA A 19 2.24 -1.58 12.97
C ALA A 19 0.98 -0.73 13.17
N GLU A 20 0.90 0.46 12.56
CA GLU A 20 -0.35 1.25 12.55
C GLU A 20 -1.50 0.51 11.86
N ALA A 21 -1.25 -0.11 10.70
CA ALA A 21 -2.25 -0.90 9.99
C ALA A 21 -2.78 -2.05 10.87
N GLN A 22 -1.90 -2.73 11.59
CA GLN A 22 -2.27 -3.78 12.55
C GLN A 22 -3.10 -3.21 13.71
N ALA A 23 -2.77 -2.03 14.23
CA ALA A 23 -3.57 -1.37 15.26
C ALA A 23 -4.98 -0.98 14.76
N TYR A 24 -5.11 -0.53 13.51
CA TYR A 24 -6.42 -0.27 12.89
C TYR A 24 -7.22 -1.55 12.66
N PHE A 25 -6.55 -2.66 12.35
CA PHE A 25 -7.17 -3.96 12.16
C PHE A 25 -7.84 -4.42 13.45
N GLN A 26 -7.16 -4.29 14.59
CA GLN A 26 -7.74 -4.61 15.91
C GLN A 26 -8.95 -3.73 16.27
N LYS A 27 -9.06 -2.53 15.68
CA LYS A 27 -10.16 -1.58 15.89
C LYS A 27 -11.30 -1.73 14.86
N GLY A 28 -11.17 -2.65 13.90
CA GLY A 28 -12.15 -2.80 12.81
C GLY A 28 -12.20 -1.63 11.82
N ALA A 29 -11.18 -0.76 11.79
CA ALA A 29 -11.13 0.40 10.91
C ALA A 29 -10.60 0.03 9.52
N TRP A 30 -11.37 -0.77 8.78
CA TRP A 30 -10.91 -1.46 7.56
C TRP A 30 -10.35 -0.53 6.47
N ASN A 31 -11.00 0.62 6.24
CA ASN A 31 -10.51 1.61 5.29
C ASN A 31 -9.09 2.13 5.63
N LEU A 32 -8.80 2.31 6.93
CA LEU A 32 -7.49 2.73 7.41
C LEU A 32 -6.47 1.59 7.34
N VAL A 33 -6.89 0.35 7.60
CA VAL A 33 -6.04 -0.84 7.43
C VAL A 33 -5.50 -0.91 6.01
N VAL A 34 -6.39 -0.83 5.02
CA VAL A 34 -5.95 -0.99 3.63
C VAL A 34 -5.09 0.17 3.17
N ARG A 35 -5.47 1.41 3.52
CA ARG A 35 -4.65 2.60 3.22
C ARG A 35 -3.24 2.50 3.79
N ARG A 36 -3.10 2.15 5.07
CA ARG A 36 -1.79 2.02 5.72
C ARG A 36 -0.99 0.85 5.20
N SER A 37 -1.65 -0.27 4.90
CA SER A 37 -0.98 -1.44 4.29
C SER A 37 -0.40 -1.09 2.92
N GLN A 38 -1.14 -0.35 2.08
CA GLN A 38 -0.65 0.11 0.78
C GLN A 38 0.54 1.06 0.92
N GLU A 39 0.48 2.01 1.86
CA GLU A 39 1.57 2.94 2.15
C GLU A 39 2.83 2.21 2.64
N ALA A 40 2.69 1.22 3.53
CA ALA A 40 3.80 0.39 3.99
C ALA A 40 4.44 -0.41 2.86
N VAL A 41 3.63 -1.03 1.99
CA VAL A 41 4.11 -1.79 0.82
C VAL A 41 4.87 -0.87 -0.15
N GLU A 42 4.28 0.26 -0.51
CA GLU A 42 4.92 1.22 -1.43
C GLU A 42 6.27 1.66 -0.89
N LEU A 43 6.33 2.07 0.38
CA LEU A 43 7.54 2.57 0.99
C LEU A 43 8.62 1.48 1.11
N ALA A 44 8.26 0.26 1.53
CA ALA A 44 9.18 -0.86 1.61
C ALA A 44 9.79 -1.23 0.25
N LEU A 45 8.99 -1.20 -0.82
CA LEU A 45 9.47 -1.51 -2.16
C LEU A 45 10.33 -0.39 -2.76
N LYS A 46 10.02 0.88 -2.44
CA LYS A 46 10.91 2.01 -2.77
C LYS A 46 12.24 1.92 -2.03
N ALA A 47 12.22 1.53 -0.76
CA ALA A 47 13.41 1.27 0.03
C ALA A 47 14.25 0.14 -0.58
N ALA A 48 13.61 -0.94 -1.04
CA ALA A 48 14.29 -2.06 -1.71
C ALA A 48 15.03 -1.62 -2.98
N LEU A 49 14.38 -0.81 -3.83
CA LEU A 49 15.03 -0.22 -5.01
C LEU A 49 16.24 0.64 -4.61
N ARG A 50 16.07 1.51 -3.61
CA ARG A 50 17.15 2.37 -3.10
C ARG A 50 18.32 1.56 -2.54
N PHE A 51 18.04 0.44 -1.88
CA PHE A 51 19.06 -0.46 -1.32
C PHE A 51 19.96 -1.08 -2.41
N VAL A 52 19.40 -1.42 -3.57
CA VAL A 52 20.15 -1.95 -4.73
C VAL A 52 20.70 -0.85 -5.66
N GLY A 53 20.68 0.40 -5.20
CA GLY A 53 21.26 1.52 -5.94
C GLY A 53 20.38 2.08 -7.06
N VAL A 54 19.07 1.80 -7.04
CA VAL A 54 18.09 2.31 -8.00
C VAL A 54 17.31 3.45 -7.36
N ASP A 55 17.20 4.59 -8.02
CA ASP A 55 16.32 5.67 -7.55
C ASP A 55 14.85 5.26 -7.77
N PRO A 56 14.03 5.19 -6.72
CA PRO A 56 12.63 4.79 -6.87
C PRO A 56 11.85 5.79 -7.72
N PRO A 57 10.87 5.33 -8.53
CA PRO A 57 10.08 6.23 -9.34
C PRO A 57 9.20 7.14 -8.48
N ARG A 58 8.85 8.31 -9.01
CA ARG A 58 7.95 9.27 -8.35
C ARG A 58 6.48 8.83 -8.32
N VAL A 59 6.14 7.78 -9.06
CA VAL A 59 4.79 7.19 -9.05
C VAL A 59 4.60 6.20 -7.90
N HIS A 60 3.34 5.84 -7.63
CA HIS A 60 2.99 4.88 -6.57
C HIS A 60 3.24 3.42 -6.99
N ASP A 61 2.92 3.07 -8.24
CA ASP A 61 3.18 1.71 -8.73
C ASP A 61 4.66 1.53 -9.06
N VAL A 62 5.36 0.81 -8.19
CA VAL A 62 6.77 0.46 -8.32
C VAL A 62 6.99 -0.91 -8.99
N GLY A 63 5.91 -1.61 -9.35
CA GLY A 63 5.96 -2.93 -9.94
C GLY A 63 6.77 -3.03 -11.24
N PRO A 64 6.66 -2.08 -12.19
CA PRO A 64 7.50 -2.05 -13.38
C PRO A 64 9.00 -1.94 -13.05
N SER A 65 9.38 -1.02 -12.16
CA SER A 65 10.78 -0.83 -11.76
C SER A 65 11.35 -2.06 -11.04
N LEU A 66 10.57 -2.74 -10.20
CA LEU A 66 11.02 -3.99 -9.59
C LEU A 66 11.35 -5.05 -10.64
N ARG A 67 10.51 -5.21 -11.67
CA ARG A 67 10.76 -6.17 -12.75
C ARG A 67 11.97 -5.80 -13.59
N GLU A 68 12.11 -4.51 -13.92
CA GLU A 68 13.23 -3.98 -14.68
C GLU A 68 14.58 -4.24 -14.00
N PHE A 69 14.65 -4.03 -12.69
CA PHE A 69 15.88 -4.16 -11.91
C PHE A 69 16.00 -5.49 -11.15
N ALA A 70 15.22 -6.51 -11.53
CA ALA A 70 15.17 -7.80 -10.83
C ALA A 70 16.55 -8.46 -10.64
N SER A 71 17.44 -8.31 -11.64
CA SER A 71 18.80 -8.87 -11.61
C SER A 71 19.74 -8.23 -10.59
N LYS A 72 19.40 -7.04 -10.06
CA LYS A 72 20.18 -6.36 -9.01
C LYS A 72 19.86 -6.87 -7.60
N PHE A 73 18.76 -7.60 -7.46
CA PHE A 73 18.34 -8.15 -6.17
C PHE A 73 18.94 -9.54 -5.94
N PRO A 74 19.10 -9.96 -4.66
CA PRO A 74 19.39 -11.36 -4.33
C PRO A 74 18.36 -12.30 -4.96
N ARG A 75 18.80 -13.49 -5.37
CA ARG A 75 17.97 -14.47 -6.10
C ARG A 75 16.61 -14.71 -5.45
N ASP A 76 16.59 -14.91 -4.14
CA ASP A 76 15.35 -15.19 -3.39
C ASP A 76 14.36 -14.02 -3.49
N PHE A 77 14.85 -12.79 -3.37
CA PHE A 77 14.01 -11.59 -3.55
C PHE A 77 13.53 -11.47 -5.00
N ALA A 78 14.43 -11.69 -5.97
CA ALA A 78 14.10 -11.63 -7.38
C ALA A 78 12.95 -12.59 -7.77
N THR A 79 12.91 -13.79 -7.16
CA THR A 79 11.80 -14.73 -7.37
C THR A 79 10.46 -14.26 -6.81
N ALA A 80 10.47 -13.40 -5.79
CA ALA A 80 9.26 -12.82 -5.20
C ALA A 80 8.72 -11.60 -5.97
N ILE A 81 9.54 -10.98 -6.83
CA ILE A 81 9.19 -9.74 -7.56
C ILE A 81 7.86 -9.82 -8.31
N PRO A 82 7.50 -10.91 -9.04
CA PRO A 82 6.21 -10.99 -9.71
C PRO A 82 5.03 -10.80 -8.76
N ARG A 83 5.10 -11.39 -7.56
CA ARG A 83 4.08 -11.24 -6.50
C ARG A 83 4.11 -9.84 -5.90
N LEU A 84 5.29 -9.32 -5.54
CA LEU A 84 5.45 -7.98 -4.97
C LEU A 84 4.92 -6.90 -5.92
N ALA A 85 5.22 -7.02 -7.20
CA ALA A 85 4.77 -6.11 -8.25
C ALA A 85 3.27 -6.29 -8.61
N SER A 86 2.63 -7.36 -8.16
CA SER A 86 1.17 -7.50 -8.21
C SER A 86 0.52 -6.81 -7.02
N ILE A 87 1.11 -6.94 -5.83
CA ILE A 87 0.63 -6.30 -4.59
C ILE A 87 0.79 -4.77 -4.66
N SER A 88 1.87 -4.28 -5.29
CA SER A 88 2.15 -2.84 -5.44
C SER A 88 1.16 -2.11 -6.36
N ARG A 89 0.36 -2.84 -7.15
CA ARG A 89 -0.71 -2.21 -7.92
C ARG A 89 -1.77 -1.75 -6.94
N ALA A 90 -1.72 -0.46 -6.63
CA ALA A 90 -2.75 0.19 -5.82
C ALA A 90 -4.15 -0.17 -6.36
N PRO A 91 -5.10 -0.58 -5.51
CA PRO A 91 -6.48 -0.76 -5.93
C PRO A 91 -7.04 0.60 -6.35
N ARG A 92 -7.19 0.80 -7.66
CA ARG A 92 -7.83 1.99 -8.25
C ARG A 92 -9.26 2.19 -7.71
N ASN A 93 -9.92 1.12 -7.27
CA ASN A 93 -11.29 1.11 -6.78
C ASN A 93 -11.48 1.55 -5.32
N GLU A 94 -10.47 1.42 -4.45
CA GLU A 94 -10.71 1.63 -3.01
C GLU A 94 -10.67 3.09 -2.56
N ARG A 95 -10.09 3.97 -3.39
CA ARG A 95 -10.19 5.42 -3.17
C ARG A 95 -11.63 5.93 -3.35
N GLU A 96 -12.47 5.20 -4.09
CA GLU A 96 -13.89 5.51 -4.27
C GLU A 96 -14.77 4.76 -3.25
N THR A 97 -14.47 3.50 -2.90
CA THR A 97 -15.30 2.74 -1.95
C THR A 97 -15.02 3.02 -0.46
N SER A 98 -13.84 3.54 -0.08
CA SER A 98 -13.59 3.97 1.31
C SER A 98 -14.27 5.30 1.69
N LEU A 99 -14.96 5.96 0.74
CA LEU A 99 -15.84 7.09 1.03
C LEU A 99 -17.21 6.64 1.58
N HIS A 100 -17.54 5.34 1.55
CA HIS A 100 -18.81 4.83 2.08
C HIS A 100 -18.54 3.81 3.19
N GLY A 101 -18.08 4.33 4.32
CA GLY A 101 -18.31 3.68 5.60
C GLY A 101 -19.68 4.09 6.13
N ASP A 102 -20.75 3.51 5.59
CA ASP A 102 -22.07 3.62 6.23
C ASP A 102 -22.91 2.34 6.03
N PRO A 103 -23.10 1.51 7.07
CA PRO A 103 -24.14 0.49 7.10
C PRO A 103 -25.48 1.01 7.67
N GLY A 104 -25.80 2.29 7.52
CA GLY A 104 -26.98 2.93 8.10
C GLY A 104 -27.98 3.59 7.14
N ALA A 105 -27.73 3.66 5.82
CA ALA A 105 -28.62 4.35 4.89
C ALA A 105 -29.36 3.37 3.96
N GLY A 106 -30.32 2.65 4.53
CA GLY A 106 -31.18 1.71 3.82
C GLY A 106 -32.66 1.86 4.17
N LEU A 107 -33.14 3.09 4.35
CA LEU A 107 -34.58 3.36 4.35
C LEU A 107 -34.92 4.21 3.12
N PRO A 108 -35.62 3.67 2.11
CA PRO A 108 -36.11 4.47 1.01
C PRO A 108 -37.21 5.41 1.53
N ALA A 109 -36.97 6.71 1.37
CA ALA A 109 -38.01 7.73 1.50
C ALA A 109 -38.98 7.62 0.32
N GLY A 110 -40.26 7.44 0.63
CA GLY A 110 -41.39 7.49 -0.29
C GLY A 110 -42.56 6.73 0.33
N THR A 111 -43.55 7.36 0.95
CA THR A 111 -44.55 8.21 0.28
C THR A 111 -45.42 8.89 1.37
N PRO A 112 -45.82 10.17 1.27
CA PRO A 112 -47.03 10.63 1.93
C PRO A 112 -48.16 10.80 0.89
N ALA A 113 -49.34 10.25 1.18
CA ALA A 113 -50.67 10.81 0.87
C ALA A 113 -51.70 9.69 0.71
N THR A 114 -52.57 9.52 1.71
CA THR A 114 -53.99 9.16 1.51
C THR A 114 -54.73 9.31 2.83
N ALA A 115 -55.46 10.42 2.96
CA ALA A 115 -56.70 10.56 3.71
C ALA A 115 -57.42 11.82 3.19
#